data_AF-A0A9D2H5H9-F1
#
_entry.id   AF-A0A9D2H5H9-F1
#
_cell.length_a   1.000
_cell.length_b   1.000
_cell.length_c   1.000
_cell.angle_alpha   90.00
_cell.angle_beta   90.00
_cell.angle_gamma   90.00
#
_symmetry.space_group_name_H-M   'P 1'
#
loop_
_entity.id
_entity.type
_entity.pdbx_description
1 polymer ?
#
loop_
_entity_poly.entity_id
_entity_poly.type
_entity_poly.pdbx_seq_one_letter_code
_entity_poly.pdbx_strand_id
1 'polypeptide(L)'
;MLQGFKEFVMRGNVVELAVAVVIGGAFGAIVTAFVDYIVNPLIGAFVPTGDLAAWTITIPGIVTDAELGIGGIISALINFLVIALVIYLALVMPMNKMAERRAAKLGIVEEIPPTSEELLIEIRDLLAAQNAGR
;
A
#
# COMPACT_ATOMS: atom_id res chain seq x y z
N MET A 1 15.33 -25.62 -21.57
CA MET A 1 14.52 -24.40 -21.30
C MET A 1 13.53 -24.62 -20.16
N LEU A 2 12.69 -25.66 -20.21
CA LEU A 2 11.70 -25.95 -19.15
C LEU A 2 12.34 -26.24 -17.77
N GLN A 3 13.51 -26.89 -17.75
CA GLN A 3 14.25 -27.18 -16.51
C GLN A 3 14.88 -25.92 -15.89
N GLY A 4 15.47 -25.05 -16.71
CA GLY A 4 16.00 -23.75 -16.26
C GLY A 4 14.91 -22.77 -15.83
N PHE A 5 13.72 -22.84 -16.43
CA PHE A 5 12.55 -22.09 -15.98
C PHE A 5 12.05 -22.59 -14.63
N LYS A 6 11.99 -23.91 -14.41
CA LYS A 6 11.66 -24.49 -13.10
C LYS A 6 12.67 -24.06 -12.03
N GLU A 7 13.97 -24.10 -12.29
CA GLU A 7 15.00 -23.61 -11.37
C GLU A 7 14.93 -22.10 -11.10
N PHE A 8 14.49 -21.31 -12.08
CA PHE A 8 14.27 -19.88 -11.91
C PHE A 8 13.04 -19.58 -11.02
N VAL A 9 11.94 -20.29 -11.23
CA VAL A 9 10.72 -20.15 -10.41
C VAL A 9 10.93 -20.71 -9.00
N MET A 10 11.70 -21.79 -8.84
CA MET A 10 11.99 -22.37 -7.52
C MET A 10 12.91 -21.48 -6.66
N ARG A 11 13.44 -20.38 -7.19
CA ARG A 11 14.08 -19.33 -6.39
C ARG A 11 12.98 -18.65 -5.57
N GLY A 12 12.85 -19.00 -4.29
CA GLY A 12 11.71 -18.63 -3.41
C GLY A 12 11.27 -17.17 -3.47
N ASN A 13 12.22 -16.23 -3.59
CA ASN A 13 11.95 -14.80 -3.74
C ASN A 13 11.07 -14.45 -4.96
N VAL A 14 11.15 -15.19 -6.07
CA VAL A 14 10.37 -14.93 -7.29
C VAL A 14 8.91 -15.34 -7.11
N VAL A 15 8.66 -16.46 -6.45
CA VAL A 15 7.31 -16.98 -6.20
C VAL A 15 6.59 -16.09 -5.19
N GLU A 16 7.25 -15.70 -4.10
CA GLU A 16 6.68 -14.78 -3.12
C GLU A 16 6.31 -13.43 -3.73
N LEU A 17 7.21 -12.86 -4.53
CA LEU A 17 6.94 -11.61 -5.24
C LEU A 17 5.81 -11.75 -6.26
N ALA A 18 5.78 -12.84 -7.04
CA ALA A 18 4.71 -13.09 -8.00
C ALA A 18 3.34 -13.22 -7.32
N VAL A 19 3.28 -13.95 -6.20
CA VAL A 19 2.05 -14.10 -5.42
C VAL A 19 1.61 -12.75 -4.84
N ALA A 20 2.54 -11.96 -4.29
CA ALA A 20 2.23 -10.63 -3.76
C ALA A 20 1.64 -9.70 -4.82
N VAL A 21 2.20 -9.67 -6.04
CA VAL A 21 1.70 -8.84 -7.15
C VAL A 21 0.32 -9.29 -7.62
N VAL A 22 0.09 -10.60 -7.78
CA VAL A 22 -1.21 -11.13 -8.22
C VAL A 22 -2.31 -10.85 -7.20
N ILE A 23 -2.04 -11.10 -5.91
CA ILE A 23 -3.00 -10.82 -4.84
C ILE A 23 -3.25 -9.31 -4.72
N GLY A 24 -2.19 -8.49 -4.79
CA GLY A 24 -2.31 -7.04 -4.75
C GLY A 24 -3.19 -6.49 -5.88
N GLY A 25 -2.99 -6.98 -7.10
CA GLY A 25 -3.81 -6.60 -8.26
C GLY A 25 -5.28 -7.04 -8.12
N ALA A 26 -5.51 -8.29 -7.69
CA ALA A 26 -6.86 -8.81 -7.50
C ALA A 26 -7.62 -8.05 -6.39
N PHE A 27 -6.96 -7.74 -5.28
CA PHE A 27 -7.55 -6.97 -4.19
C PHE A 27 -7.82 -5.52 -4.62
N GLY A 28 -6.89 -4.89 -5.34
CA GLY A 28 -7.09 -3.56 -5.92
C GLY A 28 -8.36 -3.49 -6.77
N ALA A 29 -8.61 -4.50 -7.62
CA ALA A 29 -9.83 -4.57 -8.43
C ALA A 29 -11.11 -4.63 -7.59
N ILE A 30 -11.11 -5.36 -6.47
CA ILE A 30 -12.26 -5.42 -5.55
C ILE A 30 -12.53 -4.06 -4.91
N VAL A 31 -11.48 -3.37 -4.46
CA VAL A 31 -11.62 -2.04 -3.84
C VAL A 31 -12.09 -1.02 -4.87
N THR A 32 -11.54 -1.03 -6.10
CA THR A 32 -12.00 -0.19 -7.20
C THR A 32 -13.47 -0.43 -7.50
N ALA A 33 -13.91 -1.69 -7.60
CA ALA A 33 -15.33 -2.01 -7.82
C ALA A 33 -16.22 -1.50 -6.68
N PHE A 34 -15.79 -1.59 -5.43
CA PHE A 34 -16.53 -1.03 -4.30
C PHE A 34 -16.66 0.49 -4.41
N VAL A 35 -15.59 1.18 -4.79
CA VAL A 35 -15.63 2.63 -5.01
C VAL A 35 -16.56 2.98 -6.16
N ASP A 36 -16.43 2.31 -7.30
CA ASP A 36 -17.21 2.61 -8.50
C ASP A 36 -18.70 2.35 -8.34
N TYR A 37 -19.08 1.26 -7.66
CA TYR A 37 -20.48 0.85 -7.55
C TYR A 37 -21.18 1.33 -6.28
N ILE A 38 -20.45 1.69 -5.22
CA ILE A 38 -21.05 2.12 -3.95
C ILE A 38 -20.71 3.59 -3.66
N VAL A 39 -19.44 3.96 -3.75
CA VAL A 39 -18.99 5.29 -3.31
C VAL A 39 -19.30 6.36 -4.36
N ASN A 40 -18.99 6.14 -5.64
CA ASN A 40 -19.24 7.10 -6.70
C ASN A 40 -20.74 7.46 -6.81
N PRO A 41 -21.69 6.52 -6.76
CA PRO A 41 -23.12 6.87 -6.77
C PRO A 41 -23.56 7.66 -5.53
N LEU A 42 -23.01 7.36 -4.36
CA LEU A 42 -23.31 8.12 -3.14
C LEU A 42 -22.78 9.56 -3.25
N ILE A 43 -21.57 9.75 -3.77
CA ILE A 43 -21.01 11.08 -4.00
C ILE A 43 -21.81 11.82 -5.09
N GLY A 44 -22.15 11.15 -6.18
CA GLY A 44 -22.98 11.68 -7.26
C GLY A 44 -24.39 12.07 -6.81
N ALA A 45 -24.92 11.46 -5.75
CA ALA A 45 -26.20 11.87 -5.17
C ALA A 45 -26.12 13.22 -4.41
N PHE A 46 -24.95 13.62 -3.91
CA PHE A 46 -24.74 14.91 -3.24
C PHE A 46 -24.21 16.00 -4.18
N VAL A 47 -23.78 15.65 -5.40
CA VAL A 47 -23.30 16.59 -6.43
C VAL A 47 -24.38 16.75 -7.51
N PRO A 48 -24.95 17.96 -7.73
CA PRO A 48 -26.14 18.17 -8.57
C PRO A 48 -26.03 17.73 -10.04
N THR A 49 -24.82 17.52 -10.58
CA THR A 49 -24.59 17.05 -11.95
C THR A 49 -24.37 15.55 -12.08
N GLY A 50 -24.42 14.77 -10.99
CA GLY A 50 -24.26 13.31 -11.01
C GLY A 50 -22.84 12.81 -11.33
N ASP A 51 -22.00 13.67 -11.92
CA ASP A 51 -20.61 13.38 -12.22
C ASP A 51 -19.73 14.60 -11.93
N LEU A 52 -18.86 14.47 -10.92
CA LEU A 52 -17.79 15.44 -10.67
C LEU A 52 -16.88 15.55 -11.89
N ALA A 53 -16.69 14.48 -12.67
CA ALA A 53 -15.84 14.48 -13.87
C ALA A 53 -16.39 15.34 -15.02
N ALA A 54 -17.69 15.63 -15.01
CA ALA A 54 -18.34 16.49 -16.00
C ALA A 54 -18.06 17.99 -15.80
N TRP A 55 -17.38 18.38 -14.71
CA TRP A 55 -16.91 19.75 -14.53
C TRP A 55 -15.70 20.02 -15.43
N THR A 56 -16.00 20.51 -16.62
CA THR A 56 -15.01 20.98 -17.58
C THR A 56 -14.96 22.52 -17.58
N ILE A 57 -13.75 23.07 -17.62
CA ILE A 57 -13.55 24.47 -18.00
C ILE A 57 -13.16 24.45 -19.47
N THR A 58 -14.03 24.96 -20.33
CA THR A 58 -13.73 25.16 -21.74
C THR A 58 -12.91 26.43 -21.89
N ILE A 59 -11.65 26.28 -22.30
CA ILE A 59 -10.80 27.40 -22.70
C ILE A 59 -11.02 27.62 -24.20
N PRO A 60 -11.55 28.78 -24.63
CA PRO A 60 -11.74 29.06 -26.05
C PRO A 60 -10.39 29.05 -26.77
N GLY A 61 -10.26 28.19 -27.77
CA GLY A 61 -9.02 28.02 -28.52
C GLY A 61 -9.12 28.55 -29.95
N ILE A 62 -8.00 28.98 -30.52
CA ILE A 62 -7.94 29.54 -31.90
C ILE A 62 -8.21 28.45 -32.98
N VAL A 63 -8.06 27.16 -32.65
CA VAL A 63 -8.20 26.03 -33.60
C VAL A 63 -9.17 24.96 -33.11
N THR A 64 -9.17 24.63 -31.82
CA THR A 64 -10.14 23.76 -31.13
C THR A 64 -10.27 24.23 -29.69
N ASP A 65 -11.48 24.19 -29.14
CA ASP A 65 -11.71 24.50 -27.73
C ASP A 65 -11.07 23.41 -26.85
N ALA A 66 -10.29 23.83 -25.86
CA ALA A 66 -9.64 22.92 -24.92
C ALA A 66 -10.52 22.74 -23.70
N GLU A 67 -11.05 21.53 -23.50
CA GLU A 67 -11.81 21.18 -22.30
C GLU A 67 -10.86 20.69 -21.20
N LEU A 68 -10.64 21.51 -20.17
CA LEU A 68 -9.93 21.07 -18.96
C LEU A 68 -10.91 20.40 -18.00
N GLY A 69 -10.87 19.07 -17.95
CA GLY A 69 -11.65 18.25 -17.01
C GLY A 69 -11.11 18.32 -15.58
N ILE A 70 -11.18 19.50 -14.94
CA ILE A 70 -10.82 19.70 -13.53
C ILE A 70 -11.62 18.76 -12.63
N GLY A 71 -12.87 18.54 -13.00
CA GLY A 71 -13.75 17.57 -12.40
C GLY A 71 -13.18 16.15 -12.31
N GLY A 72 -12.54 15.69 -13.39
CA GLY A 72 -11.95 14.35 -13.45
C GLY A 72 -10.78 14.19 -12.51
N ILE A 73 -9.99 15.26 -12.31
CA ILE A 73 -8.87 15.28 -11.37
C ILE A 73 -9.37 15.21 -9.93
N ILE A 74 -10.40 15.99 -9.58
CA ILE A 74 -11.00 15.99 -8.24
C ILE A 74 -11.62 14.62 -7.94
N SER A 75 -12.34 14.05 -8.90
CA SER A 75 -12.92 12.71 -8.80
C SER A 75 -11.83 11.64 -8.57
N ALA A 76 -10.75 11.67 -9.36
CA ALA A 76 -9.63 10.74 -9.20
C ALA A 76 -8.94 10.87 -7.83
N LEU A 77 -8.78 12.08 -7.32
CA LEU A 77 -8.20 12.33 -6.00
C LEU A 77 -9.09 11.79 -4.88
N ILE A 78 -10.40 12.00 -4.96
CA ILE A 78 -11.37 11.46 -4.01
C ILE A 78 -11.33 9.93 -4.03
N ASN A 79 -11.36 9.31 -5.22
CA ASN A 79 -11.29 7.86 -5.37
C ASN A 79 -10.00 7.29 -4.76
N PHE A 80 -8.86 7.92 -5.02
CA PHE A 80 -7.59 7.53 -4.41
C PHE A 80 -7.63 7.57 -2.88
N LEU A 81 -8.16 8.66 -2.29
CA LEU A 81 -8.29 8.80 -0.85
C LEU A 81 -9.22 7.74 -0.23
N VAL A 82 -10.32 7.43 -0.91
CA VAL A 82 -11.27 6.40 -0.44
C VAL A 82 -10.64 5.01 -0.51
N ILE A 83 -9.97 4.66 -1.62
CA ILE A 83 -9.24 3.37 -1.75
C ILE A 83 -8.20 3.25 -0.63
N ALA A 84 -7.40 4.29 -0.41
CA ALA A 84 -6.39 4.32 0.65
C ALA A 84 -7.03 4.14 2.04
N LEU A 85 -8.17 4.79 2.31
CA LEU A 85 -8.90 4.66 3.55
C LEU A 85 -9.45 3.25 3.76
N VAL A 86 -10.04 2.64 2.73
CA VAL A 86 -10.57 1.27 2.79
C VAL A 86 -9.45 0.27 3.06
N ILE A 87 -8.32 0.39 2.36
CA ILE A 87 -7.15 -0.47 2.57
C ILE A 87 -6.59 -0.30 3.99
N TYR A 88 -6.47 0.94 4.47
CA TYR A 88 -6.01 1.23 5.82
C TYR A 88 -6.92 0.61 6.88
N LEU A 89 -8.24 0.79 6.75
CA LEU A 89 -9.21 0.23 7.69
C LEU A 89 -9.31 -1.30 7.63
N ALA A 90 -9.22 -1.90 6.43
CA ALA A 90 -9.41 -3.34 6.24
C ALA A 90 -8.16 -4.17 6.52
N LEU A 91 -6.96 -3.64 6.28
CA LEU A 91 -5.70 -4.38 6.44
C LEU A 91 -4.83 -3.80 7.55
N VAL A 92 -4.50 -2.51 7.47
CA VAL A 92 -3.51 -1.89 8.38
C VAL A 92 -4.04 -1.81 9.80
N MET A 93 -5.28 -1.33 9.99
CA MET A 93 -5.90 -1.20 11.31
C MET A 93 -6.03 -2.54 12.06
N PRO A 94 -6.57 -3.64 11.48
CA PRO A 94 -6.62 -4.91 12.19
C PRO A 94 -5.25 -5.52 12.41
N MET A 95 -4.31 -5.39 11.46
CA MET A 95 -2.94 -5.85 11.65
C MET A 95 -2.25 -5.12 12.81
N ASN A 96 -2.33 -3.79 12.87
CA ASN A 96 -1.78 -3.00 13.97
C ASN A 96 -2.45 -3.34 15.30
N LYS A 97 -3.79 -3.44 15.33
CA LYS A 97 -4.54 -3.80 16.53
C LYS A 97 -4.24 -5.22 17.02
N MET A 98 -3.97 -6.16 16.12
CA MET A 98 -3.53 -7.50 16.48
C MET A 98 -2.08 -7.54 16.98
N ALA A 99 -1.19 -6.76 16.38
CA ALA A 99 0.19 -6.60 16.83
C ALA A 99 0.23 -6.00 18.24
N GLU A 100 -0.51 -4.90 18.48
CA GLU A 100 -0.66 -4.27 19.79
C GLU A 100 -1.23 -5.25 20.84
N ARG A 101 -2.24 -6.04 20.47
CA ARG A 101 -2.82 -7.06 21.36
C ARG A 101 -1.88 -8.22 21.65
N ARG A 102 -1.00 -8.59 20.71
CA ARG A 102 0.05 -9.60 20.94
C ARG A 102 1.14 -9.05 21.86
N ALA A 103 1.60 -7.82 21.62
CA ALA A 103 2.57 -7.15 22.48
C ALA A 103 2.04 -7.00 23.92
N ALA A 104 0.78 -6.57 24.07
CA ALA A 104 0.14 -6.42 25.38
C ALA A 104 -0.09 -7.74 26.13
N LYS A 105 -0.34 -8.86 25.43
CA LYS A 105 -0.55 -10.18 26.05
C LYS A 105 0.74 -10.89 26.44
N LEU A 106 1.85 -10.59 25.77
CA LEU A 106 3.12 -11.24 26.02
C LEU A 106 4.00 -10.46 27.02
N GLY A 107 3.69 -9.18 27.30
CA GLY A 107 4.56 -8.32 28.12
C GLY A 107 5.95 -8.08 27.48
N ILE A 108 6.12 -8.52 26.24
CA ILE A 108 7.31 -8.39 25.44
C ILE A 108 7.17 -7.04 24.76
N VAL A 109 7.91 -6.04 25.26
CA VAL A 109 8.36 -4.92 24.44
C VAL A 109 8.92 -5.54 23.18
N GLU A 110 8.39 -5.17 22.01
CA GLU A 110 8.74 -5.70 20.71
C GLU A 110 10.25 -5.98 20.63
N GLU A 111 10.64 -7.23 20.89
CA GLU A 111 12.03 -7.65 20.78
C GLU A 111 12.19 -7.88 19.28
N ILE A 112 12.38 -6.77 18.57
CA ILE A 112 12.96 -6.78 17.24
C ILE A 112 14.20 -7.66 17.40
N PRO A 113 14.26 -8.84 16.76
CA PRO A 113 15.46 -9.66 16.86
C PRO A 113 16.61 -8.74 16.46
N PRO A 114 17.66 -8.62 17.30
CA PRO A 114 18.67 -7.60 17.13
C PRO A 114 19.15 -7.68 15.69
N THR A 115 19.06 -6.54 15.02
CA THR A 115 19.50 -6.42 13.64
C THR A 115 20.96 -6.89 13.57
N SER A 116 21.39 -7.37 12.40
CA SER A 116 22.77 -7.80 12.22
C SER A 116 23.77 -6.72 12.65
N GLU A 117 23.40 -5.45 12.53
CA GLU A 117 24.20 -4.31 12.99
C GLU A 117 24.30 -4.22 14.51
N GLU A 118 23.19 -4.41 15.24
CA GLU A 118 23.17 -4.44 16.71
C GLU A 118 23.99 -5.61 17.27
N LEU A 119 23.89 -6.80 16.65
CA LEU A 119 24.72 -7.95 17.01
C LEU A 119 26.22 -7.68 16.76
N LEU A 120 26.57 -7.00 15.67
CA LEU A 120 27.96 -6.64 15.38
C LEU A 120 28.51 -5.61 16.37
N ILE A 121 27.67 -4.70 16.86
CA ILE A 121 28.03 -3.75 17.92
C ILE A 121 28.28 -4.49 19.24
N GLU A 122 27.40 -5.40 19.64
CA GLU A 122 27.63 -6.23 20.83
C GLU A 122 28.91 -7.07 20.72
N ILE A 123 29.15 -7.70 19.57
CA ILE A 123 30.37 -8.47 19.34
C ILE A 123 31.62 -7.57 19.41
N ARG A 124 31.57 -6.37 18.83
CA ARG A 124 32.67 -5.40 18.92
C ARG A 124 32.95 -5.03 20.38
N ASP A 125 31.91 -4.73 21.14
CA ASP A 125 32.03 -4.27 22.52
C ASP A 125 32.54 -5.39 23.44
N LEU A 126 32.07 -6.63 23.22
CA LEU A 126 32.59 -7.83 23.89
C LEU A 126 34.07 -8.10 23.55
N LEU A 127 34.47 -7.93 22.29
CA LEU A 127 35.87 -8.07 21.87
C LEU A 127 36.76 -6.96 22.44
N ALA A 128 36.27 -5.71 22.47
CA ALA A 128 36.99 -4.60 23.07
C ALA A 128 37.20 -4.81 24.58
N ALA A 129 36.17 -5.27 25.30
CA ALA A 129 36.26 -5.62 26.71
C ALA A 129 37.24 -6.78 26.96
N GLN A 130 37.25 -7.79 26.08
CA GLN A 130 38.16 -8.94 26.19
C GLN A 130 39.62 -8.57 25.89
N ASN A 131 39.86 -7.62 24.98
CA ASN A 131 41.21 -7.13 24.66
C ASN A 131 41.74 -6.15 25.72
N ALA A 132 40.88 -5.39 26.40
CA ALA A 132 41.27 -4.50 27.49
C ALA A 132 41.61 -5.23 28.80
N GLY A 133 41.19 -6.49 28.94
CA GLY A 133 41.50 -7.36 30.07
C GLY A 133 42.78 -8.19 29.93
N ARG A 134 43.57 -7.97 28.87
CA ARG A 134 44.89 -8.57 28.62
C ARG A 134 45.98 -7.51 28.68
#